data_AF-A0A428P2E1-F1
#
_entry.id   AF-A0A428P2E1-F1
#
_cell.length_a   1.000
_cell.length_b   1.000
_cell.length_c   1.000
_cell.angle_alpha   90.00
_cell.angle_beta   90.00
_cell.angle_gamma   90.00
#
_symmetry.space_group_name_H-M   'P 1'
#
loop_
_entity.id
_entity.type
_entity.pdbx_description
1 polymer ?
#
loop_
_entity_poly.entity_id
_entity_poly.type
_entity_poly.pdbx_seq_one_letter_code
_entity_poly.pdbx_strand_id
1 'polypeptide(L)'
;MSESLCLNDGSLGPGVRGCRGDFDFTQKFERTFLQIIPAAVFVAAAFARVVVLSQRSRIVGGLFLQSLKAGFLIVYSITQLVTLILVATGTHGIVHDLSLAGSCLTFVASIFAVALSYTEHSTTRRPSTLLAVYILLTLLFDIVQVRTAWLIITNSHQTIQARLFTASIVVKLVVLCLETIPKTRWIHWNADEHSPEESSSVLSLGVYAWLNKLFLRGYRDVMDIDDLYPLDEGMTAGRLYTRFAKKIRAHKYPNESNSGLLKDLCRTLTGPFLYPVAPRIALIAFKFCQPFFIDATLEFLQLPETPSTNNIGYGLIGAVFLIYSGIAVSFAFYGYYRQKALTMIRGCLCAVVYRKTTEMKLTSADDSAALTLMSTDIDRVLHGAEAAH
;
A
#
# COMPACT_ATOMS: atom_id res chain seq x y z
N MET A 1 45.86 -3.87 6.56
CA MET A 1 44.71 -2.95 6.39
C MET A 1 43.88 -3.08 7.65
N SER A 2 43.95 -2.04 8.49
CA SER A 2 43.34 -1.96 9.82
C SER A 2 41.85 -2.28 9.78
N GLU A 3 41.40 -3.11 10.72
CA GLU A 3 40.00 -3.36 11.03
C GLU A 3 39.24 -2.03 11.18
N SER A 4 38.44 -1.66 10.18
CA SER A 4 37.59 -0.47 10.25
C SER A 4 36.36 -0.78 11.09
N LEU A 5 36.55 -0.93 12.40
CA LEU A 5 35.44 -1.03 13.35
C LEU A 5 34.72 0.32 13.38
N CYS A 6 33.46 0.36 12.97
CA CYS A 6 32.66 1.58 13.02
C CYS A 6 32.47 2.02 14.47
N LEU A 7 32.78 3.30 14.76
CA LEU A 7 32.75 3.84 16.13
C LEU A 7 31.36 3.82 16.77
N ASN A 8 30.29 3.82 15.94
CA ASN A 8 28.92 4.03 16.39
C ASN A 8 27.89 3.03 15.84
N ASP A 9 28.31 1.85 15.37
CA ASP A 9 27.40 0.84 14.79
C ASP A 9 26.33 0.32 15.78
N GLY A 10 26.62 0.38 17.08
CA GLY A 10 25.69 0.06 18.16
C GLY A 10 24.79 1.22 18.61
N SER A 11 24.97 2.42 18.03
CA SER A 11 24.15 3.60 18.35
C SER A 11 22.83 3.60 17.56
N LEU A 12 21.83 4.31 18.06
CA LEU A 12 20.51 4.39 17.40
C LEU A 12 20.47 5.44 16.28
N GLY A 13 21.50 6.29 16.20
CA GLY A 13 21.58 7.35 15.18
C GLY A 13 21.67 6.77 13.77
N PRO A 14 21.09 7.42 12.76
CA PRO A 14 21.04 6.86 11.42
C PRO A 14 22.42 6.79 10.78
N GLY A 15 23.25 7.84 10.81
CA GLY A 15 24.54 7.86 10.10
C GLY A 15 25.70 7.19 10.84
N VAL A 16 26.51 6.41 10.12
CA VAL A 16 27.80 5.90 10.60
C VAL A 16 28.87 6.99 10.70
N ARG A 17 29.90 6.76 11.52
CA ARG A 17 31.07 7.64 11.67
C ARG A 17 32.38 6.85 11.67
N GLY A 18 33.35 7.32 10.89
CA GLY A 18 34.69 6.77 10.78
C GLY A 18 34.79 5.49 9.95
N CYS A 19 33.76 5.12 9.19
CA CYS A 19 33.74 3.90 8.39
C CYS A 19 32.77 4.01 7.20
N ARG A 20 32.92 3.13 6.20
CA ARG A 20 32.04 3.04 5.01
C ARG A 20 31.82 4.38 4.28
N GLY A 21 32.83 5.25 4.33
CA GLY A 21 32.78 6.58 3.70
C GLY A 21 31.77 7.54 4.36
N ASP A 22 31.41 7.32 5.62
CA ASP A 22 30.43 8.11 6.40
C ASP A 22 29.06 8.26 5.73
N PHE A 23 28.75 7.35 4.80
CA PHE A 23 27.56 7.36 3.98
C PHE A 23 26.88 5.98 3.99
N ASP A 24 26.48 5.56 5.19
CA ASP A 24 25.73 4.34 5.45
C ASP A 24 24.92 4.44 6.74
N PHE A 25 23.96 3.54 6.94
CA PHE A 25 23.22 3.48 8.18
C PHE A 25 23.97 2.67 9.26
N THR A 26 23.77 3.03 10.53
CA THR A 26 24.25 2.20 11.64
C THR A 26 23.54 0.84 11.62
N GLN A 27 24.27 -0.23 11.91
CA GLN A 27 23.70 -1.58 11.89
C GLN A 27 22.48 -1.71 12.83
N LYS A 28 22.52 -1.07 14.00
CA LYS A 28 21.38 -1.10 14.93
C LYS A 28 20.14 -0.40 14.36
N PHE A 29 20.31 0.72 13.66
CA PHE A 29 19.21 1.42 13.00
C PHE A 29 18.58 0.55 11.91
N GLU A 30 19.40 -0.06 11.04
CA GLU A 30 18.91 -0.95 9.98
C GLU A 30 18.11 -2.12 10.53
N ARG A 31 18.67 -2.85 11.50
CA ARG A 31 17.99 -4.03 12.08
C ARG A 31 16.68 -3.66 12.77
N THR A 32 16.63 -2.52 13.44
CA THR A 32 15.42 -2.08 14.16
C THR A 32 14.35 -1.58 13.20
N PHE A 33 14.67 -0.57 12.38
CA PHE A 33 13.69 0.16 11.57
C PHE A 33 13.43 -0.47 10.21
N LEU A 34 14.44 -1.07 9.59
CA LEU A 34 14.33 -1.61 8.23
C LEU A 34 13.95 -3.10 8.23
N GLN A 35 14.23 -3.83 9.31
CA GLN A 35 13.96 -5.27 9.42
C GLN A 35 12.88 -5.62 10.46
N ILE A 36 13.08 -5.30 11.75
CA ILE A 36 12.20 -5.75 12.84
C ILE A 36 10.83 -5.10 12.78
N ILE A 37 10.76 -3.76 12.73
CA ILE A 37 9.47 -3.04 12.78
C ILE A 37 8.54 -3.46 11.62
N PRO A 38 8.97 -3.46 10.34
CA PRO A 38 8.11 -3.88 9.23
C PRO A 38 7.66 -5.34 9.36
N ALA A 39 8.54 -6.23 9.81
CA ALA A 39 8.21 -7.64 10.00
C ALA A 39 7.20 -7.84 11.16
N ALA A 40 7.36 -7.13 12.28
CA ALA A 40 6.44 -7.21 13.43
C ALA A 40 5.03 -6.77 13.04
N VAL A 41 4.92 -5.60 12.39
CA VAL A 41 3.65 -5.04 11.93
C VAL A 41 2.99 -5.98 10.91
N PHE A 42 3.78 -6.53 9.98
CA PHE A 42 3.26 -7.48 8.99
C PHE A 42 2.77 -8.77 9.64
N VAL A 43 3.52 -9.37 10.56
CA VAL A 43 3.10 -10.61 11.25
C VAL A 43 1.78 -10.40 11.98
N ALA A 44 1.63 -9.30 12.73
CA ALA A 44 0.39 -8.99 13.44
C ALA A 44 -0.79 -8.79 12.47
N ALA A 45 -0.60 -8.01 11.39
CA ALA A 45 -1.64 -7.75 10.40
C ALA A 45 -2.00 -9.01 9.60
N ALA A 46 -1.00 -9.81 9.19
CA ALA A 46 -1.17 -11.04 8.44
C ALA A 46 -1.89 -12.10 9.27
N PHE A 47 -1.53 -12.25 10.55
CA PHE A 47 -2.22 -13.16 11.47
C PHE A 47 -3.72 -12.81 11.56
N ALA A 48 -4.05 -11.56 11.89
CA ALA A 48 -5.44 -11.12 11.97
C ALA A 48 -6.20 -11.34 10.64
N ARG A 49 -5.53 -11.07 9.51
CA ARG A 49 -6.11 -11.23 8.17
C ARG A 49 -6.36 -12.69 7.82
N VAL A 50 -5.41 -13.59 8.10
CA VAL A 50 -5.54 -15.03 7.86
C VAL A 50 -6.69 -15.61 8.68
N VAL A 51 -6.83 -15.22 9.96
CA VAL A 51 -7.94 -15.66 10.82
C VAL A 51 -9.31 -15.23 10.28
N VAL A 52 -9.42 -14.01 9.76
CA VAL A 52 -10.68 -13.52 9.16
C VAL A 52 -10.99 -14.24 7.84
N LEU A 53 -9.96 -14.55 7.05
CA LEU A 53 -10.13 -15.18 5.73
C LEU A 53 -10.35 -16.68 5.81
N SER A 54 -9.81 -17.37 6.81
CA SER A 54 -10.04 -18.81 7.00
C SER A 54 -11.51 -19.14 7.29
N GLN A 55 -12.29 -18.17 7.77
CA GLN A 55 -13.73 -18.28 7.98
C GLN A 55 -14.56 -18.11 6.69
N ARG A 56 -13.94 -17.74 5.57
CA ARG A 56 -14.63 -17.52 4.29
C ARG A 56 -14.57 -18.75 3.41
N SER A 57 -15.59 -18.96 2.59
CA SER A 57 -15.60 -20.00 1.57
C SER A 57 -14.59 -19.69 0.46
N ARG A 58 -14.08 -20.74 -0.19
CA ARG A 58 -13.20 -20.62 -1.35
C ARG A 58 -14.04 -20.25 -2.58
N ILE A 59 -13.60 -19.24 -3.32
CA ILE A 59 -14.33 -18.64 -4.44
C ILE A 59 -13.54 -18.79 -5.77
N VAL A 60 -12.20 -18.92 -5.71
CA VAL A 60 -11.35 -18.89 -6.91
C VAL A 60 -10.70 -20.24 -7.18
N GLY A 61 -10.80 -20.71 -8.43
CA GLY A 61 -10.14 -21.93 -8.93
C GLY A 61 -9.00 -21.59 -9.88
N GLY A 62 -7.75 -21.66 -9.40
CA GLY A 62 -6.57 -21.29 -10.19
C GLY A 62 -5.29 -21.91 -9.66
N LEU A 63 -5.19 -23.23 -9.73
CA LEU A 63 -4.11 -24.03 -9.13
C LEU A 63 -2.72 -23.66 -9.64
N PHE A 64 -2.57 -23.40 -10.95
CA PHE A 64 -1.25 -23.09 -11.53
C PHE A 64 -0.62 -21.81 -10.95
N LEU A 65 -1.33 -20.68 -11.00
CA LEU A 65 -0.82 -19.42 -10.46
C LEU A 65 -0.66 -19.51 -8.93
N GLN A 66 -1.55 -20.22 -8.24
CA GLN A 66 -1.45 -20.46 -6.80
C GLN A 66 -0.17 -21.22 -6.44
N SER A 67 0.10 -22.33 -7.13
CA SER A 67 1.29 -23.15 -6.93
C SER A 67 2.55 -22.38 -7.28
N LEU A 68 2.53 -21.56 -8.33
CA LEU A 68 3.68 -20.73 -8.70
C LEU A 68 4.00 -19.69 -7.62
N LYS A 69 2.98 -18.96 -7.13
CA LYS A 69 3.13 -18.00 -6.02
C LYS A 69 3.64 -18.68 -4.75
N ALA A 70 3.02 -19.79 -4.37
CA ALA A 70 3.42 -20.57 -3.20
C ALA A 70 4.86 -21.08 -3.35
N GLY A 71 5.25 -21.58 -4.52
CA GLY A 71 6.61 -22.05 -4.81
C GLY A 71 7.66 -20.97 -4.56
N PHE A 72 7.49 -19.78 -5.14
CA PHE A 72 8.43 -18.67 -4.92
C PHE A 72 8.43 -18.16 -3.47
N LEU A 73 7.30 -18.16 -2.78
CA LEU A 73 7.24 -17.81 -1.35
C LEU A 73 7.86 -18.86 -0.43
N ILE A 74 7.80 -20.14 -0.81
CA ILE A 74 8.52 -21.22 -0.13
C ILE A 74 10.03 -21.06 -0.34
N VAL A 75 10.47 -20.79 -1.57
CA VAL A 75 11.89 -20.47 -1.85
C VAL A 75 12.35 -19.28 -1.01
N TYR A 76 11.54 -18.21 -0.94
CA TYR A 76 11.82 -17.08 -0.06
C TYR A 76 11.94 -17.51 1.41
N SER A 77 11.02 -18.33 1.91
CA SER A 77 11.07 -18.82 3.30
C SER A 77 12.32 -19.66 3.58
N ILE A 78 12.77 -20.48 2.62
CA ILE A 78 14.02 -21.24 2.71
C ILE A 78 15.22 -20.28 2.78
N THR A 79 15.26 -19.23 1.95
CA THR A 79 16.34 -18.24 2.00
C THR A 79 16.40 -17.51 3.36
N GLN A 80 15.25 -17.22 3.96
CA GLN A 80 15.19 -16.62 5.31
C GLN A 80 15.63 -17.61 6.40
N LEU A 81 15.27 -18.90 6.28
CA LEU A 81 15.73 -19.94 7.20
C LEU A 81 17.25 -20.11 7.15
N VAL A 82 17.84 -20.16 5.95
CA VAL A 82 19.30 -20.25 5.79
C VAL A 82 19.98 -19.01 6.36
N THR A 83 19.41 -17.82 6.14
CA THR A 83 19.93 -16.57 6.71
C THR A 83 19.89 -16.62 8.24
N LEU A 84 18.80 -17.10 8.83
CA LEU A 84 18.68 -17.27 10.28
C LEU A 84 19.74 -18.23 10.83
N ILE A 85 19.97 -19.37 10.17
CA ILE A 85 21.00 -20.34 10.58
C ILE A 85 22.38 -19.69 10.53
N LEU A 86 22.71 -18.98 9.45
CA LEU A 86 24.00 -18.30 9.31
C LEU A 86 24.19 -17.21 10.38
N VAL A 87 23.16 -16.44 10.70
CA VAL A 87 23.24 -15.43 11.77
C VAL A 87 23.42 -16.11 13.14
N ALA A 88 22.76 -17.25 13.38
CA ALA A 88 22.85 -18.00 14.63
C ALA A 88 24.21 -18.71 14.81
N THR A 89 24.83 -19.22 13.74
CA THR A 89 26.15 -19.88 13.79
C THR A 89 27.32 -18.92 13.57
N GLY A 90 27.03 -17.66 13.27
CA GLY A 90 28.03 -16.62 13.05
C GLY A 90 28.69 -16.13 14.34
N THR A 91 29.75 -15.34 14.17
CA THR A 91 30.47 -14.72 15.29
C THR A 91 29.59 -13.72 16.04
N HIS A 92 29.69 -13.71 17.37
CA HIS A 92 29.01 -12.74 18.23
C HIS A 92 29.62 -11.33 18.03
N GLY A 93 28.94 -10.52 17.21
CA GLY A 93 29.22 -9.09 17.08
C GLY A 93 28.37 -8.23 18.03
N ILE A 94 28.62 -6.91 18.02
CA ILE A 94 27.95 -5.91 18.87
C ILE A 94 26.41 -5.92 18.70
N VAL A 95 25.91 -6.27 17.51
CA VAL A 95 24.48 -6.26 17.15
C VAL A 95 23.94 -7.68 16.93
N HIS A 96 24.62 -8.71 17.45
CA HIS A 96 24.28 -10.11 17.20
C HIS A 96 22.86 -10.47 17.66
N ASP A 97 22.49 -10.17 18.90
CA ASP A 97 21.17 -10.53 19.47
C ASP A 97 20.02 -9.87 18.70
N LEU A 98 20.22 -8.62 18.28
CA LEU A 98 19.23 -7.88 17.50
C LEU A 98 19.10 -8.45 16.08
N SER A 99 20.23 -8.81 15.46
CA SER A 99 20.24 -9.48 14.16
C SER A 99 19.56 -10.85 14.21
N LEU A 100 19.77 -11.59 15.30
CA LEU A 100 19.10 -12.88 15.54
C LEU A 100 17.60 -12.69 15.69
N ALA A 101 17.16 -11.77 16.55
CA ALA A 101 15.75 -11.45 16.74
C ALA A 101 15.06 -11.00 15.43
N GLY A 102 15.72 -10.14 14.65
CA GLY A 102 15.24 -9.71 13.33
C GLY A 102 15.15 -10.85 12.32
N SER A 103 16.11 -11.78 12.32
CA SER A 103 16.11 -12.95 11.43
C SER A 103 14.99 -13.93 11.81
N CYS A 104 14.77 -14.16 13.11
CA CYS A 104 13.64 -14.96 13.58
C CYS A 104 12.30 -14.37 13.12
N LEU A 105 12.14 -13.06 13.29
CA LEU A 105 10.88 -12.39 12.96
C LEU A 105 10.62 -12.34 11.45
N THR A 106 11.66 -12.15 10.63
CA THR A 106 11.55 -12.18 9.17
C THR A 106 11.27 -13.58 8.63
N PHE A 107 11.81 -14.62 9.26
CA PHE A 107 11.42 -16.00 8.96
C PHE A 107 9.96 -16.30 9.34
N VAL A 108 9.50 -15.85 10.52
CA VAL A 108 8.08 -15.96 10.89
C VAL A 108 7.20 -15.20 9.89
N ALA A 109 7.61 -13.99 9.49
CA ALA A 109 6.93 -13.21 8.47
C ALA A 109 6.85 -13.93 7.12
N SER A 110 7.89 -14.66 6.69
CA SER A 110 7.86 -15.42 5.44
C SER A 110 6.85 -16.58 5.47
N ILE A 111 6.72 -17.26 6.61
CA ILE A 111 5.69 -18.30 6.81
C ILE A 111 4.28 -17.69 6.72
N PHE A 112 4.06 -16.57 7.39
CA PHE A 112 2.79 -15.85 7.30
C PHE A 112 2.51 -15.33 5.89
N ALA A 113 3.53 -14.93 5.12
CA ALA A 113 3.39 -14.55 3.72
C ALA A 113 2.88 -15.71 2.85
N VAL A 114 3.41 -16.93 3.05
CA VAL A 114 2.91 -18.14 2.37
C VAL A 114 1.44 -18.39 2.72
N ALA A 115 1.10 -18.38 4.02
CA ALA A 115 -0.26 -18.62 4.49
C ALA A 115 -1.25 -17.57 3.97
N LEU A 116 -0.85 -16.29 4.00
CA LEU A 116 -1.66 -15.17 3.52
C LEU A 116 -1.86 -15.25 2.00
N SER A 117 -0.80 -15.47 1.22
CA SER A 117 -0.93 -15.61 -0.24
C SER A 117 -1.83 -16.78 -0.62
N TYR A 118 -1.71 -17.93 0.06
CA TYR A 118 -2.55 -19.10 -0.19
C TYR A 118 -4.04 -18.86 0.14
N THR A 119 -4.31 -18.29 1.32
CA THR A 119 -5.69 -18.01 1.78
C THR A 119 -6.34 -16.90 0.95
N GLU A 120 -5.63 -15.81 0.66
CA GLU A 120 -6.15 -14.73 -0.21
C GLU A 120 -6.26 -15.18 -1.67
N HIS A 121 -5.40 -16.07 -2.15
CA HIS A 121 -5.57 -16.61 -3.50
C HIS A 121 -6.93 -17.27 -3.70
N SER A 122 -7.33 -18.10 -2.72
CA SER A 122 -8.55 -18.90 -2.78
C SER A 122 -9.83 -18.18 -2.34
N THR A 123 -9.73 -17.16 -1.48
CA THR A 123 -10.91 -16.49 -0.87
C THR A 123 -11.20 -15.08 -1.40
N THR A 124 -10.23 -14.40 -2.04
CA THR A 124 -10.41 -13.02 -2.49
C THR A 124 -10.20 -12.85 -4.00
N ARG A 125 -11.08 -12.06 -4.64
CA ARG A 125 -10.97 -11.70 -6.06
C ARG A 125 -9.69 -10.91 -6.35
N ARG A 126 -9.38 -9.95 -5.47
CA ARG A 126 -8.17 -9.12 -5.54
C ARG A 126 -6.92 -9.91 -5.11
N PRO A 127 -5.75 -9.70 -5.75
CA PRO A 127 -4.45 -10.10 -5.23
C PRO A 127 -4.14 -9.48 -3.86
N SER A 128 -3.17 -10.05 -3.15
CA SER A 128 -2.87 -9.68 -1.75
C SER A 128 -2.35 -8.25 -1.65
N THR A 129 -3.18 -7.33 -1.15
CA THR A 129 -2.78 -5.92 -0.98
C THR A 129 -1.78 -5.75 0.17
N LEU A 130 -2.01 -6.45 1.29
CA LEU A 130 -1.15 -6.40 2.47
C LEU A 130 0.25 -6.96 2.15
N LEU A 131 0.32 -8.12 1.48
CA LEU A 131 1.59 -8.73 1.10
C LEU A 131 2.33 -7.87 0.07
N ALA A 132 1.63 -7.35 -0.95
CA ALA A 132 2.27 -6.52 -1.97
C ALA A 132 2.88 -5.24 -1.38
N VAL A 133 2.18 -4.56 -0.45
CA VAL A 133 2.71 -3.37 0.24
C VAL A 133 3.91 -3.73 1.11
N TYR A 134 3.83 -4.82 1.87
CA TYR A 134 4.93 -5.30 2.70
C TYR A 134 6.18 -5.65 1.88
N ILE A 135 6.01 -6.40 0.78
CA ILE A 135 7.13 -6.77 -0.09
C ILE A 135 7.71 -5.54 -0.76
N LEU A 136 6.90 -4.61 -1.29
CA LEU A 136 7.40 -3.39 -1.91
C LEU A 136 8.24 -2.56 -0.91
N LEU A 137 7.71 -2.34 0.29
CA LEU A 137 8.38 -1.55 1.32
C LEU A 137 9.68 -2.23 1.78
N THR A 138 9.63 -3.52 2.10
CA THR A 138 10.82 -4.25 2.54
C THR A 138 11.84 -4.47 1.43
N LEU A 139 11.44 -4.47 0.15
CA LEU A 139 12.38 -4.53 -0.97
C LEU A 139 13.25 -3.27 -1.01
N LEU A 140 12.68 -2.08 -0.79
CA LEU A 140 13.46 -0.83 -0.67
C LEU A 140 14.44 -0.88 0.51
N PHE A 141 14.00 -1.43 1.64
CA PHE A 141 14.81 -1.57 2.84
C PHE A 141 15.91 -2.63 2.71
N ASP A 142 15.65 -3.71 1.99
CA ASP A 142 16.62 -4.77 1.74
C ASP A 142 17.72 -4.30 0.79
N ILE A 143 17.43 -3.42 -0.17
CA ILE A 143 18.45 -2.83 -1.06
C ILE A 143 19.52 -2.10 -0.24
N VAL A 144 19.09 -1.33 0.77
CA VAL A 144 19.98 -0.64 1.70
C VAL A 144 20.81 -1.67 2.48
N GLN A 145 20.16 -2.64 3.13
CA GLN A 145 20.85 -3.67 3.92
C GLN A 145 21.81 -4.54 3.08
N VAL A 146 21.51 -4.80 1.81
CA VAL A 146 22.39 -5.55 0.91
C VAL A 146 23.65 -4.76 0.61
N ARG A 147 23.54 -3.46 0.33
CA ARG A 147 24.71 -2.60 0.16
C ARG A 147 25.59 -2.65 1.40
N THR A 148 25.00 -2.49 2.58
CA THR A 148 25.69 -2.56 3.88
C THR A 148 26.37 -3.91 4.05
N ALA A 149 25.67 -5.01 3.76
CA ALA A 149 26.23 -6.36 3.83
C ALA A 149 27.45 -6.57 2.91
N TRP A 150 27.46 -5.99 1.71
CA TRP A 150 28.60 -6.04 0.79
C TRP A 150 29.79 -5.19 1.28
N LEU A 151 29.54 -4.05 1.94
CA LEU A 151 30.60 -3.18 2.46
C LEU A 151 31.29 -3.72 3.72
N ILE A 152 30.63 -4.61 4.48
CA ILE A 152 31.15 -5.17 5.74
C ILE A 152 31.97 -6.46 5.52
N ILE A 153 32.04 -6.98 4.30
CA ILE A 153 32.67 -8.29 4.05
C ILE A 153 34.15 -8.28 4.46
N THR A 154 34.46 -9.06 5.49
CA THR A 154 35.83 -9.40 5.92
C THR A 154 36.08 -10.91 5.86
N ASN A 155 35.03 -11.72 6.05
CA ASN A 155 35.12 -13.18 6.15
C ASN A 155 34.28 -13.89 5.08
N SER A 156 34.68 -15.10 4.71
CA SER A 156 33.92 -15.97 3.77
C SER A 156 32.46 -16.19 4.20
N HIS A 157 32.20 -16.24 5.51
CA HIS A 157 30.85 -16.36 6.05
C HIS A 157 29.96 -15.16 5.68
N GLN A 158 30.48 -13.93 5.79
CA GLN A 158 29.76 -12.71 5.43
C GLN A 158 29.55 -12.60 3.92
N THR A 159 30.50 -13.09 3.12
CA THR A 159 30.33 -13.19 1.66
C THR A 159 29.13 -14.06 1.28
N ILE A 160 28.95 -15.20 1.96
CA ILE A 160 27.80 -16.09 1.72
C ILE A 160 26.50 -15.37 2.12
N GLN A 161 26.49 -14.67 3.26
CA GLN A 161 25.33 -13.91 3.72
C GLN A 161 24.94 -12.79 2.74
N ALA A 162 25.90 -12.00 2.24
CA ALA A 162 25.63 -10.92 1.28
C ALA A 162 25.07 -11.46 -0.04
N ARG A 163 25.58 -12.59 -0.53
CA ARG A 163 25.06 -13.29 -1.73
C ARG A 163 23.63 -13.77 -1.52
N LEU A 164 23.33 -14.35 -0.36
CA LEU A 164 21.98 -14.81 -0.02
C LEU A 164 20.97 -13.67 0.10
N PHE A 165 21.34 -12.55 0.74
CA PHE A 165 20.46 -11.38 0.79
C PHE A 165 20.20 -10.82 -0.62
N THR A 166 21.22 -10.78 -1.48
CA THR A 166 21.06 -10.37 -2.88
C THR A 166 20.10 -11.30 -3.63
N ALA A 167 20.23 -12.63 -3.46
CA ALA A 167 19.31 -13.60 -4.05
C ALA A 167 17.88 -13.44 -3.51
N SER A 168 17.73 -13.16 -2.21
CA SER A 168 16.43 -12.90 -1.58
C SER A 168 15.71 -11.69 -2.19
N ILE A 169 16.42 -10.61 -2.55
CA ILE A 169 15.83 -9.46 -3.25
C ILE A 169 15.25 -9.88 -4.60
N VAL A 170 15.98 -10.69 -5.37
CA VAL A 170 15.50 -11.19 -6.67
C VAL A 170 14.24 -12.04 -6.50
N VAL A 171 14.22 -12.93 -5.51
CA VAL A 171 13.03 -13.74 -5.21
C VAL A 171 11.85 -12.85 -4.80
N LYS A 172 12.06 -11.84 -3.94
CA LYS A 172 11.02 -10.87 -3.56
C LYS A 172 10.47 -10.11 -4.77
N LEU A 173 11.34 -9.70 -5.69
CA LEU A 173 10.94 -9.01 -6.92
C LEU A 173 10.04 -9.89 -7.79
N VAL A 174 10.41 -11.17 -7.96
CA VAL A 174 9.59 -12.13 -8.70
C VAL A 174 8.24 -12.35 -8.00
N VAL A 175 8.23 -12.51 -6.68
CA VAL A 175 6.98 -12.64 -5.91
C VAL A 175 6.10 -11.39 -6.09
N LEU A 176 6.69 -10.19 -6.04
CA LEU A 176 5.96 -8.94 -6.24
C LEU A 176 5.31 -8.89 -7.62
N CYS A 177 6.06 -9.25 -8.68
CA CYS A 177 5.54 -9.36 -10.04
C CYS A 177 4.42 -10.40 -10.15
N LEU A 178 4.55 -11.55 -9.49
CA LEU A 178 3.48 -12.55 -9.48
C LEU A 178 2.22 -12.07 -8.75
N GLU A 179 2.37 -11.26 -7.70
CA GLU A 179 1.25 -10.67 -6.97
C GLU A 179 0.60 -9.49 -7.72
N THR A 180 1.24 -8.90 -8.74
CA THR A 180 0.58 -7.89 -9.58
C THR A 180 -0.35 -8.48 -10.63
N ILE A 181 -0.14 -9.75 -11.01
CA ILE A 181 -0.92 -10.43 -12.06
C ILE A 181 -2.38 -10.57 -11.60
N PRO A 182 -3.35 -10.02 -12.35
CA PRO A 182 -4.76 -10.15 -12.02
C PRO A 182 -5.23 -11.60 -12.20
N LYS A 183 -6.13 -12.03 -11.32
CA LYS A 183 -6.67 -13.40 -11.33
C LYS A 183 -7.83 -13.59 -12.32
N THR A 184 -8.18 -12.58 -13.12
CA THR A 184 -9.41 -12.51 -13.93
C THR A 184 -9.61 -13.71 -14.87
N ARG A 185 -8.54 -14.34 -15.35
CA ARG A 185 -8.61 -15.54 -16.22
C ARG A 185 -9.11 -16.80 -15.49
N TRP A 186 -9.01 -16.85 -14.16
CA TRP A 186 -9.30 -18.03 -13.34
C TRP A 186 -10.50 -17.84 -12.41
N ILE A 187 -11.26 -16.76 -12.60
CA ILE A 187 -12.49 -16.49 -11.86
C ILE A 187 -13.66 -16.76 -12.83
N HIS A 188 -14.58 -17.63 -12.44
CA HIS A 188 -15.89 -17.71 -13.10
C HIS A 188 -16.70 -16.49 -12.67
N TRP A 189 -16.67 -15.45 -13.50
CA TRP A 189 -17.43 -14.22 -13.32
C TRP A 189 -17.84 -13.68 -14.69
N ASN A 190 -19.00 -13.03 -14.75
CA ASN A 190 -19.40 -12.27 -15.93
C ASN A 190 -18.58 -10.97 -15.93
N ALA A 191 -17.73 -10.80 -16.95
CA ALA A 191 -16.90 -9.60 -17.09
C ALA A 191 -17.74 -8.32 -17.24
N ASP A 192 -18.98 -8.46 -17.69
CA ASP A 192 -19.93 -7.37 -17.90
C ASP A 192 -20.58 -6.87 -16.60
N GLU A 193 -20.52 -7.66 -15.52
CA GLU A 193 -21.14 -7.31 -14.24
C GLU A 193 -20.16 -6.69 -13.23
N HIS A 194 -18.86 -6.77 -13.50
CA HIS A 194 -17.84 -6.42 -12.50
C HIS A 194 -16.72 -5.53 -13.05
N SER A 195 -16.33 -4.56 -12.24
CA SER A 195 -15.25 -3.64 -12.59
C SER A 195 -13.88 -4.34 -12.57
N PRO A 196 -12.99 -4.07 -13.55
CA PRO A 196 -11.58 -4.51 -13.49
C PRO A 196 -10.86 -4.03 -12.23
N GLU A 197 -11.33 -2.93 -11.63
CA GLU A 197 -10.85 -2.36 -10.38
C GLU A 197 -10.92 -3.35 -9.21
N GLU A 198 -11.96 -4.21 -9.16
CA GLU A 198 -12.16 -5.20 -8.09
C GLU A 198 -11.10 -6.31 -8.10
N SER A 199 -10.54 -6.59 -9.28
CA SER A 199 -9.56 -7.66 -9.51
C SER A 199 -8.12 -7.15 -9.60
N SER A 200 -7.93 -5.84 -9.70
CA SER A 200 -6.62 -5.23 -9.92
C SER A 200 -5.78 -5.20 -8.65
N SER A 201 -4.49 -5.50 -8.79
CA SER A 201 -3.54 -5.39 -7.68
C SER A 201 -3.42 -3.94 -7.18
N VAL A 202 -2.89 -3.75 -5.96
CA VAL A 202 -2.65 -2.39 -5.42
C VAL A 202 -1.70 -1.59 -6.31
N LEU A 203 -0.68 -2.25 -6.88
CA LEU A 203 0.28 -1.60 -7.78
C LEU A 203 -0.35 -1.18 -9.11
N SER A 204 -1.18 -2.06 -9.72
CA SER A 204 -1.95 -1.71 -10.92
C SER A 204 -2.91 -0.54 -10.66
N LEU A 205 -3.51 -0.50 -9.47
CA LEU A 205 -4.41 0.57 -9.06
C LEU A 205 -3.67 1.92 -8.90
N GLY A 206 -2.49 1.91 -8.27
CA GLY A 206 -1.71 3.11 -8.02
C GLY A 206 -1.19 3.78 -9.30
N VAL A 207 -0.86 3.01 -10.33
CA VAL A 207 -0.42 3.53 -11.64
C VAL A 207 -1.60 3.66 -12.62
N TYR A 208 -2.83 3.36 -12.18
CA TYR A 208 -4.03 3.31 -13.03
C TYR A 208 -3.89 2.41 -14.28
N ALA A 209 -3.04 1.39 -14.21
CA ALA A 209 -2.75 0.51 -15.36
C ALA A 209 -3.99 -0.25 -15.86
N TRP A 210 -4.99 -0.43 -15.00
CA TRP A 210 -6.28 -1.04 -15.34
C TRP A 210 -7.13 -0.19 -16.31
N LEU A 211 -6.94 1.14 -16.34
CA LEU A 211 -7.63 2.04 -17.27
C LEU A 211 -7.04 2.02 -18.69
N ASN A 212 -5.82 1.52 -18.86
CA ASN A 212 -5.14 1.53 -20.15
C ASN A 212 -5.94 0.85 -21.26
N LYS A 213 -6.69 -0.21 -20.92
CA LYS A 213 -7.57 -0.90 -21.88
C LYS A 213 -8.71 -0.01 -22.35
N LEU A 214 -9.32 0.74 -21.45
CA LEU A 214 -10.40 1.69 -21.77
C LEU A 214 -9.88 2.85 -22.60
N PHE A 215 -8.73 3.44 -22.22
CA PHE A 215 -8.11 4.52 -23.00
C PHE A 215 -7.72 4.09 -24.40
N LEU A 216 -7.18 2.88 -24.57
CA LEU A 216 -6.84 2.37 -25.89
C LEU A 216 -8.09 2.10 -26.75
N ARG A 217 -9.21 1.70 -26.12
CA ARG A 217 -10.49 1.54 -26.81
C ARG A 217 -11.05 2.88 -27.28
N GLY A 218 -11.11 3.88 -26.38
CA GLY A 218 -11.55 5.23 -26.72
C GLY A 218 -10.62 5.98 -27.69
N TYR A 219 -9.37 5.54 -27.84
CA TYR A 219 -8.48 6.04 -28.89
C TYR A 219 -8.83 5.49 -30.29
N ARG A 220 -9.41 4.27 -30.35
CA ARG A 220 -9.72 3.59 -31.61
C ARG A 220 -11.16 3.83 -32.06
N ASP A 221 -12.10 3.84 -31.11
CA ASP A 221 -13.54 3.86 -31.36
C ASP A 221 -14.22 4.97 -30.52
N VAL A 222 -15.38 5.44 -30.97
CA VAL A 222 -16.24 6.34 -30.17
C VAL A 222 -16.92 5.50 -29.09
N MET A 223 -16.67 5.82 -27.82
CA MET A 223 -17.22 5.07 -26.69
C MET A 223 -18.69 5.42 -26.43
N ASP A 224 -19.53 4.41 -26.28
CA ASP A 224 -20.87 4.54 -25.71
C ASP A 224 -20.87 4.21 -24.20
N ILE A 225 -21.97 4.46 -23.50
CA ILE A 225 -22.15 4.15 -22.07
C ILE A 225 -21.96 2.65 -21.80
N ASP A 226 -22.42 1.79 -22.72
CA ASP A 226 -22.29 0.33 -22.62
C ASP A 226 -20.84 -0.16 -22.77
N ASP A 227 -19.94 0.67 -23.28
CA ASP A 227 -18.52 0.35 -23.41
C ASP A 227 -17.70 0.68 -22.16
N LEU A 228 -18.29 1.40 -21.20
CA LEU A 228 -17.67 1.76 -19.94
C LEU A 228 -17.69 0.60 -18.95
N TYR A 229 -16.76 0.63 -18.00
CA TYR A 229 -16.75 -0.38 -16.95
C TYR A 229 -17.95 -0.21 -16.01
N PRO A 230 -18.58 -1.32 -15.59
CA PRO A 230 -19.58 -1.26 -14.54
C PRO A 230 -18.96 -0.74 -13.25
N LEU A 231 -19.81 -0.12 -12.41
CA LEU A 231 -19.37 0.43 -11.14
C LEU A 231 -19.02 -0.69 -10.16
N ASP A 232 -17.99 -0.47 -9.32
CA ASP A 232 -17.64 -1.39 -8.22
C ASP A 232 -18.90 -1.75 -7.41
N GLU A 233 -19.05 -3.04 -7.13
CA GLU A 233 -20.16 -3.64 -6.41
C GLU A 233 -20.50 -2.84 -5.12
N GLY A 234 -19.48 -2.39 -4.40
CA GLY A 234 -19.61 -1.61 -3.16
C GLY A 234 -20.13 -0.18 -3.32
N MET A 235 -20.11 0.38 -4.53
CA MET A 235 -20.56 1.73 -4.86
C MET A 235 -21.94 1.80 -5.51
N THR A 236 -22.53 0.63 -5.81
CA THR A 236 -23.87 0.57 -6.40
C THR A 236 -24.91 1.27 -5.51
N ALA A 237 -25.76 2.09 -6.13
CA ALA A 237 -26.73 2.93 -5.41
C ALA A 237 -27.64 2.12 -4.47
N GLY A 238 -28.09 0.93 -4.90
CA GLY A 238 -28.92 0.05 -4.07
C GLY A 238 -28.25 -0.41 -2.77
N ARG A 239 -26.95 -0.75 -2.81
CA ARG A 239 -26.20 -1.15 -1.60
C ARG A 239 -25.88 0.03 -0.71
N LEU A 240 -25.48 1.15 -1.31
CA LEU A 240 -25.24 2.40 -0.59
C LEU A 240 -26.49 2.84 0.16
N TYR A 241 -27.63 2.86 -0.53
CA TYR A 241 -28.93 3.15 0.06
C TYR A 241 -29.26 2.17 1.20
N THR A 242 -29.14 0.87 0.99
CA THR A 242 -29.46 -0.13 2.04
C THR A 242 -28.58 0.03 3.28
N ARG A 243 -27.29 0.33 3.11
CA ARG A 243 -26.37 0.60 4.22
C ARG A 243 -26.71 1.90 4.94
N PHE A 244 -27.05 2.94 4.19
CA PHE A 244 -27.40 4.24 4.72
C PHE A 244 -28.74 4.22 5.44
N ALA A 245 -29.77 3.60 4.85
CA ALA A 245 -31.10 3.44 5.43
C ALA A 245 -31.09 2.70 6.77
N LYS A 246 -30.16 1.76 6.99
CA LYS A 246 -29.99 1.10 8.31
C LYS A 246 -29.41 2.03 9.39
N LYS A 247 -28.70 3.09 9.00
CA LYS A 247 -27.99 4.00 9.90
C LYS A 247 -28.65 5.37 10.04
N ILE A 248 -29.51 5.74 9.10
CA ILE A 248 -30.22 7.02 9.09
C ILE A 248 -31.19 7.10 10.27
N ARG A 249 -31.13 8.18 11.04
CA ARG A 249 -32.02 8.42 12.19
C ARG A 249 -32.90 9.63 11.94
N ALA A 250 -33.63 9.58 10.82
CA ALA A 250 -34.44 10.70 10.34
C ALA A 250 -35.44 11.24 11.38
N HIS A 251 -35.99 10.37 12.24
CA HIS A 251 -36.89 10.75 13.33
C HIS A 251 -36.25 11.68 14.39
N LYS A 252 -34.92 11.76 14.46
CA LYS A 252 -34.20 12.60 15.42
C LYS A 252 -33.82 13.97 14.88
N TYR A 253 -33.89 14.19 13.56
CA TYR A 253 -33.47 15.44 12.94
C TYR A 253 -34.23 16.68 13.40
N PRO A 254 -35.53 16.64 13.72
CA PRO A 254 -36.23 17.80 14.28
C PRO A 254 -35.72 18.24 15.66
N ASN A 255 -35.09 17.33 16.41
CA ASN A 255 -34.66 17.52 17.80
C ASN A 255 -33.13 17.52 17.98
N GLU A 256 -32.35 17.24 16.93
CA GLU A 256 -30.88 17.30 16.93
C GLU A 256 -30.41 18.58 16.22
N SER A 257 -29.18 19.04 16.50
CA SER A 257 -28.61 20.19 15.79
C SER A 257 -28.52 19.95 14.27
N ASN A 258 -28.39 21.04 13.50
CA ASN A 258 -28.43 21.12 12.02
C ASN A 258 -27.49 20.17 11.23
N SER A 259 -26.77 19.24 11.86
CA SER A 259 -25.81 18.32 11.24
C SER A 259 -26.13 16.83 11.43
N GLY A 260 -27.35 16.46 11.84
CA GLY A 260 -27.75 15.05 12.03
C GLY A 260 -27.53 14.16 10.80
N LEU A 261 -27.88 14.66 9.61
CA LEU A 261 -27.68 13.95 8.34
C LEU A 261 -26.20 13.74 8.02
N LEU A 262 -25.37 14.78 8.22
CA LEU A 262 -23.93 14.71 7.99
C LEU A 262 -23.28 13.67 8.91
N LYS A 263 -23.69 13.62 10.19
CA LYS A 263 -23.19 12.63 11.15
C LYS A 263 -23.54 11.19 10.74
N ASP A 264 -24.78 10.95 10.31
CA ASP A 264 -25.22 9.62 9.86
C ASP A 264 -24.53 9.22 8.54
N LEU A 265 -24.26 10.18 7.65
CA LEU A 265 -23.50 9.98 6.41
C LEU A 265 -22.04 9.61 6.72
N CYS A 266 -21.35 10.40 7.55
CA CYS A 266 -19.98 10.11 7.99
C CYS A 266 -19.88 8.76 8.72
N ARG A 267 -20.89 8.40 9.53
CA ARG A 267 -20.95 7.09 10.21
C ARG A 267 -21.20 5.93 9.24
N THR A 268 -21.89 6.19 8.13
CA THR A 268 -22.14 5.18 7.09
C THR A 268 -20.91 4.95 6.24
N LEU A 269 -20.22 6.03 5.87
CA LEU A 269 -19.08 6.02 4.95
C LEU A 269 -17.73 6.15 5.67
N THR A 270 -17.64 5.81 6.96
CA THR A 270 -16.40 5.98 7.76
C THR A 270 -15.19 5.29 7.13
N GLY A 271 -15.37 4.08 6.56
CA GLY A 271 -14.31 3.38 5.84
C GLY A 271 -13.81 4.18 4.62
N PRO A 272 -14.68 4.45 3.62
CA PRO A 272 -14.36 5.30 2.47
C PRO A 272 -13.74 6.66 2.82
N PHE A 273 -14.16 7.30 3.92
CA PHE A 273 -13.57 8.55 4.40
C PHE A 273 -12.19 8.38 5.05
N LEU A 274 -11.87 7.22 5.61
CA LEU A 274 -10.60 6.98 6.30
C LEU A 274 -9.49 6.51 5.35
N TYR A 275 -9.84 5.79 4.28
CA TYR A 275 -8.86 5.28 3.31
C TYR A 275 -7.94 6.35 2.67
N PRO A 276 -8.41 7.56 2.30
CA PRO A 276 -7.54 8.60 1.74
C PRO A 276 -6.57 9.22 2.75
N VAL A 277 -6.78 9.05 4.06
CA VAL A 277 -5.93 9.67 5.10
C VAL A 277 -4.51 9.13 5.05
N ALA A 278 -4.33 7.81 4.92
CA ALA A 278 -3.01 7.18 4.87
C ALA A 278 -2.14 7.68 3.68
N PRO A 279 -2.62 7.67 2.41
CA PRO A 279 -1.85 8.23 1.30
C PRO A 279 -1.67 9.75 1.40
N ARG A 280 -2.59 10.49 2.05
CA ARG A 280 -2.41 11.93 2.31
C ARG A 280 -1.24 12.18 3.28
N ILE A 281 -1.14 11.41 4.37
CA ILE A 281 -0.01 11.51 5.31
C ILE A 281 1.30 11.20 4.60
N ALA A 282 1.34 10.15 3.78
CA ALA A 282 2.52 9.82 2.98
C ALA A 282 2.89 10.95 2.00
N LEU A 283 1.91 11.53 1.30
CA LEU A 283 2.12 12.67 0.40
C LEU A 283 2.70 13.89 1.13
N ILE A 284 2.17 14.21 2.32
CA ILE A 284 2.67 15.30 3.16
C ILE A 284 4.11 15.03 3.58
N ALA A 285 4.43 13.81 4.02
CA ALA A 285 5.78 13.42 4.39
C ALA A 285 6.78 13.58 3.23
N PHE A 286 6.45 13.08 2.04
CA PHE A 286 7.31 13.26 0.86
C PHE A 286 7.46 14.71 0.43
N LYS A 287 6.40 15.54 0.56
CA LYS A 287 6.51 16.99 0.32
C LYS A 287 7.43 17.67 1.31
N PHE A 288 7.40 17.29 2.58
CA PHE A 288 8.36 17.79 3.57
C PHE A 288 9.80 17.33 3.29
N CYS A 289 10.01 16.19 2.65
CA CYS A 289 11.34 15.77 2.22
C CYS A 289 11.95 16.68 1.14
N GLN A 290 11.15 17.43 0.37
CA GLN A 290 11.65 18.31 -0.71
C GLN A 290 12.60 19.43 -0.21
N PRO A 291 12.25 20.26 0.78
CA PRO A 291 13.17 21.28 1.30
C PRO A 291 14.45 20.67 1.88
N PHE A 292 14.36 19.56 2.63
CA PHE A 292 15.55 18.87 3.14
C PHE A 292 16.45 18.33 2.02
N PHE A 293 15.85 17.84 0.94
CA PHE A 293 16.60 17.40 -0.24
C PHE A 293 17.33 18.56 -0.93
N ILE A 294 16.68 19.73 -1.06
CA ILE A 294 17.31 20.92 -1.64
C ILE A 294 18.48 21.38 -0.77
N ASP A 295 18.28 21.46 0.55
CA ASP A 295 19.32 21.85 1.51
C ASP A 295 20.53 20.89 1.46
N ALA A 296 20.28 19.57 1.51
CA ALA A 296 21.33 18.57 1.38
C ALA A 296 22.07 18.61 0.02
N THR A 297 21.35 18.99 -1.05
CA THR A 297 21.97 19.15 -2.38
C THR A 297 22.84 20.41 -2.43
N LEU A 298 22.41 21.52 -1.80
CA LEU A 298 23.21 22.74 -1.72
C LEU A 298 24.48 22.54 -0.88
N GLU A 299 24.37 21.83 0.25
CA GLU A 299 25.53 21.45 1.07
C GLU A 299 26.49 20.56 0.27
N PHE A 300 25.97 19.58 -0.47
CA PHE A 300 26.77 18.72 -1.33
C PHE A 300 27.56 19.49 -2.40
N LEU A 301 26.96 20.52 -3.01
CA LEU A 301 27.62 21.35 -4.03
C LEU A 301 28.76 22.22 -3.48
N GLN A 302 28.80 22.45 -2.16
CA GLN A 302 29.87 23.21 -1.51
C GLN A 302 31.07 22.34 -1.13
N LEU A 303 30.93 21.02 -1.15
CA LEU A 303 31.99 20.08 -0.78
C LEU A 303 33.02 19.93 -1.90
N PRO A 304 34.32 19.79 -1.57
CA PRO A 304 35.33 19.46 -2.56
C PRO A 304 35.09 18.06 -3.16
N GLU A 305 35.43 17.90 -4.44
CA GLU A 305 35.32 16.62 -5.14
C GLU A 305 36.31 15.60 -4.54
N THR A 306 35.79 14.62 -3.81
CA THR A 306 36.56 13.50 -3.28
C THR A 306 35.84 12.17 -3.58
N PRO A 307 36.55 11.02 -3.57
CA PRO A 307 35.90 9.73 -3.77
C PRO A 307 34.77 9.43 -2.77
N SER A 308 34.86 9.98 -1.54
CA SER A 308 33.80 9.87 -0.52
C SER A 308 32.59 10.74 -0.85
N THR A 309 32.82 11.94 -1.40
CA THR A 309 31.77 12.85 -1.87
C THR A 309 30.91 12.18 -2.95
N ASN A 310 31.49 11.39 -3.86
CA ASN A 310 30.73 10.70 -4.93
C ASN A 310 29.62 9.77 -4.39
N ASN A 311 29.85 9.12 -3.25
CA ASN A 311 28.85 8.24 -2.64
C ASN A 311 27.61 9.02 -2.17
N ILE A 312 27.81 10.22 -1.62
CA ILE A 312 26.74 11.14 -1.23
C ILE A 312 25.92 11.56 -2.45
N GLY A 313 26.59 11.85 -3.57
CA GLY A 313 25.94 12.18 -4.84
C GLY A 313 25.00 11.06 -5.34
N TYR A 314 25.45 9.81 -5.35
CA TYR A 314 24.57 8.67 -5.67
C TYR A 314 23.41 8.51 -4.69
N GLY A 315 23.64 8.84 -3.42
CA GLY A 315 22.61 8.96 -2.40
C GLY A 315 21.50 9.95 -2.75
N LEU A 316 21.89 11.16 -3.15
CA LEU A 316 20.97 12.21 -3.56
C LEU A 316 20.16 11.81 -4.81
N ILE A 317 20.77 11.11 -5.77
CA ILE A 317 20.06 10.55 -6.94
C ILE A 317 19.00 9.52 -6.49
N GLY A 318 19.32 8.65 -5.54
CA GLY A 318 18.35 7.71 -4.97
C GLY A 318 17.23 8.44 -4.22
N ALA A 319 17.57 9.45 -3.43
CA ALA A 319 16.62 10.24 -2.65
C ALA A 319 15.65 11.01 -3.54
N VAL A 320 16.12 11.66 -4.62
CA VAL A 320 15.26 12.41 -5.55
C VAL A 320 14.27 11.47 -6.23
N PHE A 321 14.73 10.31 -6.69
CA PHE A 321 13.85 9.31 -7.30
C PHE A 321 12.77 8.83 -6.31
N LEU A 322 13.16 8.52 -5.07
CA LEU A 322 12.23 8.07 -4.02
C LEU A 322 11.21 9.16 -3.67
N ILE A 323 11.63 10.41 -3.50
CA ILE A 323 10.76 11.53 -3.11
C ILE A 323 9.71 11.78 -4.19
N TYR A 324 10.13 11.97 -5.45
CA TYR A 324 9.18 12.30 -6.51
C TYR A 324 8.29 11.12 -6.91
N SER A 325 8.82 9.89 -6.93
CA SER A 325 7.99 8.70 -7.16
C SER A 325 6.99 8.51 -6.01
N GLY A 326 7.42 8.74 -4.77
CA GLY A 326 6.57 8.71 -3.58
C GLY A 326 5.43 9.74 -3.63
N ILE A 327 5.73 10.97 -4.07
CA ILE A 327 4.71 12.02 -4.31
C ILE A 327 3.71 11.55 -5.36
N ALA A 328 4.17 11.08 -6.52
CA ALA A 328 3.30 10.67 -7.61
C ALA A 328 2.35 9.52 -7.19
N VAL A 329 2.89 8.46 -6.58
CA VAL A 329 2.11 7.30 -6.13
C VAL A 329 1.14 7.68 -5.00
N SER A 330 1.59 8.46 -4.01
CA SER A 330 0.74 8.88 -2.90
C SER A 330 -0.40 9.79 -3.37
N PHE A 331 -0.11 10.71 -4.30
CA PHE A 331 -1.11 11.57 -4.92
C PHE A 331 -2.13 10.76 -5.71
N ALA A 332 -1.69 9.77 -6.50
CA ALA A 332 -2.56 8.88 -7.24
C ALA A 332 -3.55 8.13 -6.33
N PHE A 333 -3.06 7.50 -5.25
CA PHE A 333 -3.94 6.81 -4.30
C PHE A 333 -4.87 7.75 -3.53
N TYR A 334 -4.36 8.92 -3.11
CA TYR A 334 -5.18 9.92 -2.43
C TYR A 334 -6.33 10.38 -3.34
N GLY A 335 -6.04 10.72 -4.60
CA GLY A 335 -7.05 11.11 -5.59
C GLY A 335 -8.07 10.00 -5.84
N TYR A 336 -7.60 8.76 -6.02
CA TYR A 336 -8.47 7.59 -6.24
C TYR A 336 -9.44 7.36 -5.07
N TYR A 337 -8.95 7.27 -3.83
CA TYR A 337 -9.80 6.99 -2.68
C TYR A 337 -10.73 8.17 -2.37
N ARG A 338 -10.25 9.41 -2.55
CA ARG A 338 -11.06 10.61 -2.39
C ARG A 338 -12.23 10.61 -3.38
N GLN A 339 -11.96 10.34 -4.65
CA GLN A 339 -13.02 10.32 -5.66
C GLN A 339 -14.06 9.24 -5.38
N LYS A 340 -13.64 8.02 -4.96
CA LYS A 340 -14.59 6.99 -4.55
C LYS A 340 -15.47 7.44 -3.38
N ALA A 341 -14.89 8.10 -2.38
CA ALA A 341 -15.66 8.61 -1.24
C ALA A 341 -16.73 9.62 -1.68
N LEU A 342 -16.36 10.58 -2.55
CA LEU A 342 -17.27 11.60 -3.08
C LEU A 342 -18.39 10.99 -3.92
N THR A 343 -18.06 10.06 -4.82
CA THR A 343 -19.07 9.36 -5.62
C THR A 343 -20.03 8.54 -4.75
N MET A 344 -19.54 7.92 -3.66
CA MET A 344 -20.40 7.23 -2.71
C MET A 344 -21.32 8.18 -1.93
N ILE A 345 -20.84 9.38 -1.57
CA ILE A 345 -21.69 10.43 -0.95
C ILE A 345 -22.81 10.81 -1.91
N ARG A 346 -22.48 11.11 -3.17
CA ARG A 346 -23.45 11.43 -4.22
C ARG A 346 -24.48 10.32 -4.36
N GLY A 347 -24.02 9.07 -4.49
CA GLY A 347 -24.89 7.89 -4.61
C GLY A 347 -25.85 7.72 -3.43
N CYS A 348 -25.38 7.91 -2.19
CA CYS A 348 -26.24 7.86 -1.00
C CYS A 348 -27.29 8.97 -1.01
N LEU A 349 -26.88 10.21 -1.25
CA LEU A 349 -27.76 11.38 -1.19
C LEU A 349 -28.81 11.33 -2.31
N CYS A 350 -28.40 11.10 -3.57
CA CYS A 350 -29.31 10.97 -4.70
C CYS A 350 -30.34 9.85 -4.47
N ALA A 351 -29.92 8.69 -3.96
CA ALA A 351 -30.83 7.58 -3.70
C ALA A 351 -31.88 7.90 -2.62
N VAL A 352 -31.49 8.63 -1.56
CA VAL A 352 -32.41 9.02 -0.48
C VAL A 352 -33.40 10.06 -0.96
N VAL A 353 -32.93 11.07 -1.71
CA VAL A 353 -33.79 12.11 -2.27
C VAL A 353 -34.79 11.47 -3.22
N TYR A 354 -34.33 10.59 -4.12
CA TYR A 354 -35.18 9.89 -5.07
C TYR A 354 -36.27 9.07 -4.36
N ARG A 355 -35.87 8.25 -3.39
CA ARG A 355 -36.79 7.47 -2.55
C ARG A 355 -37.82 8.39 -1.89
N LYS A 356 -37.37 9.51 -1.31
CA LYS A 356 -38.25 10.42 -0.60
C LYS A 356 -39.24 11.08 -1.53
N THR A 357 -38.80 11.52 -2.73
CA THR A 357 -39.67 12.07 -3.77
C THR A 357 -40.75 11.06 -4.18
N THR A 358 -40.42 9.78 -4.33
CA THR A 358 -41.41 8.73 -4.67
C THR A 358 -42.41 8.41 -3.55
N GLU A 359 -42.10 8.76 -2.29
CA GLU A 359 -42.96 8.51 -1.12
C GLU A 359 -43.77 9.77 -0.70
N MET A 360 -43.50 10.94 -1.29
CA MET A 360 -44.20 12.19 -0.97
C MET A 360 -45.59 12.23 -1.62
N LYS A 361 -46.56 12.83 -0.94
CA LYS A 361 -47.91 13.02 -1.48
C LYS A 361 -47.87 14.02 -2.64
N LEU A 362 -48.58 13.70 -3.73
CA LEU A 362 -48.68 14.51 -4.95
C LEU A 362 -49.04 15.99 -4.71
N THR A 363 -49.78 16.30 -3.65
CA THR A 363 -50.15 17.68 -3.27
C THR A 363 -49.01 18.50 -2.64
N SER A 364 -47.88 17.86 -2.31
CA SER A 364 -46.72 18.46 -1.65
C SER A 364 -45.41 18.25 -2.42
N ALA A 365 -45.48 17.64 -3.61
CA ALA A 365 -44.32 17.35 -4.45
C ALA A 365 -44.10 18.53 -5.43
N ASP A 366 -43.03 19.27 -5.20
CA ASP A 366 -42.48 20.20 -6.20
C ASP A 366 -41.31 19.51 -6.91
N ASP A 367 -41.56 19.06 -8.14
CA ASP A 367 -40.55 18.36 -8.95
C ASP A 367 -39.30 19.21 -9.16
N SER A 368 -39.45 20.54 -9.21
CA SER A 368 -38.32 21.47 -9.40
C SER A 368 -37.39 21.51 -8.18
N ALA A 369 -37.96 21.45 -6.97
CA ALA A 369 -37.20 21.41 -5.72
C ALA A 369 -36.40 20.10 -5.60
N ALA A 370 -36.99 18.95 -5.94
CA ALA A 370 -36.29 17.67 -5.93
C ALA A 370 -35.11 17.64 -6.91
N LEU A 371 -35.30 18.17 -8.13
CA LEU A 371 -34.24 18.27 -9.14
C LEU A 371 -33.11 19.22 -8.70
N THR A 372 -33.47 20.36 -8.10
CA THR A 372 -32.50 21.32 -7.54
C THR A 372 -31.65 20.66 -6.45
N LEU A 373 -32.29 19.86 -5.59
CA LEU A 373 -31.63 19.17 -4.50
C LEU A 373 -30.69 18.06 -5.00
N MET A 374 -31.11 17.30 -6.04
CA MET A 374 -30.29 16.24 -6.64
C MET A 374 -29.09 16.75 -7.44
N SER A 375 -29.15 17.99 -7.94
CA SER A 375 -28.09 18.61 -8.73
C SER A 375 -27.29 19.58 -7.87
N THR A 376 -27.73 20.84 -7.81
CA THR A 376 -26.97 21.96 -7.23
C THR A 376 -26.62 21.78 -5.76
N ASP A 377 -27.52 21.27 -4.93
CA ASP A 377 -27.25 21.17 -3.49
C ASP A 377 -26.36 19.99 -3.14
N ILE A 378 -26.55 18.83 -3.77
CA ILE A 378 -25.61 17.71 -3.64
C ILE A 378 -24.22 18.11 -4.14
N ASP A 379 -24.12 18.80 -5.27
CA ASP A 379 -22.83 19.26 -5.78
C ASP A 379 -22.15 20.21 -4.78
N ARG A 380 -22.87 21.13 -4.14
CA ARG A 380 -22.32 21.97 -3.06
C ARG A 380 -21.81 21.14 -1.88
N VAL A 381 -22.54 20.10 -1.47
CA VAL A 381 -22.11 19.19 -0.39
C VAL A 381 -20.83 18.45 -0.79
N LEU A 382 -20.72 18.01 -2.05
CA LEU A 382 -19.51 17.36 -2.56
C LEU A 382 -18.30 18.29 -2.54
N HIS A 383 -18.44 19.54 -2.99
CA HIS A 383 -17.36 20.54 -2.89
C HIS A 383 -16.93 20.79 -1.43
N GLY A 384 -17.88 20.84 -0.50
CA GLY A 384 -17.56 20.92 0.92
C GLY A 384 -16.81 19.69 1.45
N ALA A 385 -17.19 18.49 1.02
CA ALA A 385 -16.52 17.25 1.39
C ALA A 385 -15.12 17.12 0.78
N GLU A 386 -14.90 17.66 -0.42
CA GLU A 386 -13.58 17.78 -1.06
C GLU A 386 -12.63 18.64 -0.22
N ALA A 387 -13.10 19.79 0.24
CA ALA A 387 -12.31 20.72 1.05
C ALA A 387 -12.00 20.19 2.47
N ALA A 388 -12.83 19.30 3.01
CA ALA A 388 -12.61 18.70 4.32
C ALA A 388 -11.45 17.68 4.33
N HIS A 389 -11.11 17.12 3.17
CA HIS A 389 -10.03 16.14 2.98
C HIS A 389 -8.76 16.77 2.41
#